data_AF-A0AAF6DLL2-F1
#
_entry.id   AF-A0AAF6DLL2-F1
#
_cell.length_a   1.000
_cell.length_b   1.000
_cell.length_c   1.000
_cell.angle_alpha   90.00
_cell.angle_beta   90.00
_cell.angle_gamma   90.00
#
_symmetry.space_group_name_H-M   'P 1'
#
loop_
_entity.id
_entity.type
_entity.pdbx_description
1 polymer ?
#
loop_
_entity_poly.entity_id
_entity_poly.type
_entity_poly.pdbx_seq_one_letter_code
_entity_poly.pdbx_strand_id
1 'polypeptide(L)'
;MSLTVMEAIGALESETLQPPLPRGFNLLRCGLGLGSSAISGPRAVRGVERGSLTVRCRYDPGYERYVKWWCRGAAWNNCRFVIKTTGSEKEVKKGRVSIRDNQKDRSFTVTMEELRLDDSDTYWCRIERTGPDLGNPVEVTIDPAPTVSISTLATSNANMFTAPVAPKENQGQLPLLGSVHFLLLVFLKMPLLLGMLGAVLWVNRPLRSSGGNPEKNQ
;
A
#
# COMPACT_ATOMS: atom_id res chain seq x y z
N MET A 1 51.47 16.00 -48.86
CA MET A 1 50.66 17.13 -48.36
C MET A 1 49.23 16.61 -48.27
N SER A 2 48.76 16.20 -47.07
CA SER A 2 47.81 16.96 -46.22
C SER A 2 46.52 17.32 -46.95
N LEU A 3 45.29 17.09 -46.47
CA LEU A 3 44.80 17.01 -45.09
C LEU A 3 43.38 16.38 -45.09
N THR A 4 43.02 15.75 -43.97
CA THR A 4 41.69 15.27 -43.54
C THR A 4 40.67 16.40 -43.39
N VAL A 5 39.37 16.15 -43.66
CA VAL A 5 38.26 16.72 -42.87
C VAL A 5 37.08 15.72 -42.81
N MET A 6 36.70 15.37 -41.58
CA MET A 6 35.46 14.70 -41.15
C MET A 6 34.32 15.71 -41.03
N GLU A 7 33.08 15.22 -41.17
CA GLU A 7 31.84 15.50 -40.38
C GLU A 7 30.60 15.44 -41.29
N ALA A 8 29.37 15.19 -40.86
CA ALA A 8 28.73 14.29 -39.90
C ALA A 8 27.23 14.66 -39.93
N ILE A 9 26.35 13.64 -40.04
CA ILE A 9 25.00 13.53 -39.46
C ILE A 9 23.88 14.51 -39.89
N GLY A 10 22.72 13.93 -40.26
CA GLY A 10 21.42 14.62 -40.17
C GLY A 10 20.29 13.98 -40.98
N ALA A 11 19.84 12.78 -40.59
CA ALA A 11 18.65 12.14 -41.18
C ALA A 11 17.36 12.63 -40.50
N LEU A 12 16.48 13.17 -41.35
CA LEU A 12 15.01 13.30 -41.32
C LEU A 12 14.21 12.69 -40.15
N GLU A 13 13.23 13.46 -39.64
CA GLU A 13 11.85 12.97 -39.49
C GLU A 13 10.81 14.12 -39.36
N SER A 14 10.08 14.31 -40.47
CA SER A 14 8.66 14.67 -40.66
C SER A 14 7.92 15.58 -39.66
N GLU A 15 7.74 16.85 -40.05
CA GLU A 15 6.66 17.71 -39.56
C GLU A 15 5.31 17.22 -40.11
N THR A 16 4.38 16.83 -39.22
CA THR A 16 2.97 16.61 -39.57
C THR A 16 2.16 17.86 -39.24
N LEU A 17 1.70 18.52 -40.29
CA LEU A 17 0.86 19.72 -40.29
C LEU A 17 -0.55 19.40 -39.77
N GLN A 18 -0.96 19.96 -38.63
CA GLN A 18 -2.36 19.91 -38.14
C GLN A 18 -3.18 21.12 -38.65
N PRO A 19 -4.49 20.94 -38.91
CA PRO A 19 -5.37 22.00 -39.41
C PRO A 19 -5.70 23.03 -38.32
N PRO A 20 -6.00 24.29 -38.67
CA PRO A 20 -6.32 25.32 -37.68
C PRO A 20 -7.68 25.04 -37.00
N LEU A 21 -7.67 24.93 -35.67
CA LEU A 21 -8.88 24.84 -34.85
C LEU A 21 -9.64 26.18 -34.82
N PRO A 22 -10.98 26.17 -34.76
CA PRO A 22 -11.80 27.38 -34.69
C PRO A 22 -11.55 28.15 -33.39
N ARG A 23 -11.39 29.47 -33.51
CA ARG A 23 -11.24 30.39 -32.37
C ARG A 23 -12.56 30.46 -31.59
N GLY A 24 -12.59 30.02 -30.34
CA GLY A 24 -13.75 30.31 -29.48
C GLY A 24 -13.98 29.48 -28.20
N PHE A 25 -13.27 28.38 -27.96
CA PHE A 25 -13.46 27.62 -26.71
C PHE A 25 -12.21 27.72 -25.82
N ASN A 26 -12.35 28.47 -24.72
CA ASN A 26 -11.45 28.35 -23.57
C ASN A 26 -11.68 26.97 -22.92
N LEU A 27 -11.01 25.95 -23.44
CA LEU A 27 -10.76 24.75 -22.66
C LEU A 27 -9.80 25.14 -21.53
N LEU A 28 -10.28 25.07 -20.29
CA LEU A 28 -9.38 24.95 -19.15
C LEU A 28 -8.44 23.78 -19.48
N ARG A 29 -7.19 24.09 -19.80
CA ARG A 29 -6.15 23.12 -20.03
C ARG A 29 -5.82 22.51 -18.67
N CYS A 30 -6.64 21.56 -18.21
CA CYS A 30 -6.15 20.55 -17.29
C CYS A 30 -5.14 19.73 -18.09
N GLY A 31 -3.89 20.18 -18.09
CA GLY A 31 -2.78 19.35 -18.49
C GLY A 31 -2.85 18.10 -17.62
N LEU A 32 -3.35 17.00 -18.19
CA LEU A 32 -3.11 15.66 -17.69
C LEU A 32 -1.60 15.40 -17.88
N GLY A 33 -0.77 16.09 -17.10
CA GLY A 33 0.55 15.61 -16.81
C GLY A 33 0.35 14.28 -16.12
N LEU A 34 0.87 13.20 -16.72
CA LEU A 34 0.96 11.91 -16.04
C LEU A 34 1.62 12.19 -14.68
N GLY A 35 0.84 12.10 -13.59
CA GLY A 35 1.33 12.35 -12.25
C GLY A 35 2.40 11.31 -11.94
N SER A 36 3.66 11.71 -11.96
CA SER A 36 4.75 10.87 -11.50
C SER A 36 4.60 10.67 -10.00
N SER A 37 4.35 9.42 -9.58
CA SER A 37 4.41 9.08 -8.16
C SER A 37 5.85 9.26 -7.67
N ALA A 38 6.05 10.06 -6.63
CA ALA A 38 7.38 10.38 -6.10
C ALA A 38 8.15 9.20 -5.47
N ILE A 39 7.54 8.02 -5.48
CA ILE A 39 8.15 6.73 -5.17
C ILE A 39 7.62 5.68 -6.16
N SER A 40 8.50 4.81 -6.64
CA SER A 40 8.16 3.71 -7.53
C SER A 40 8.89 2.42 -7.13
N GLY A 41 8.26 1.29 -7.38
CA GLY A 41 8.81 -0.03 -7.09
C GLY A 41 8.25 -1.08 -8.06
N PRO A 42 8.70 -2.34 -7.96
CA PRO A 42 8.10 -3.42 -8.72
C PRO A 42 6.62 -3.58 -8.33
N ARG A 43 5.77 -3.93 -9.29
CA ARG A 43 4.35 -4.24 -9.02
C ARG A 43 4.21 -5.52 -8.20
N ALA A 44 5.02 -6.53 -8.54
CA ALA A 44 5.03 -7.81 -7.88
C ALA A 44 6.45 -8.39 -7.86
N VAL A 45 6.75 -9.19 -6.84
CA VAL A 45 7.97 -9.99 -6.71
C VAL A 45 7.60 -11.40 -6.25
N ARG A 46 8.38 -12.37 -6.71
CA ARG A 46 8.24 -13.77 -6.31
C ARG A 46 9.51 -14.25 -5.64
N GLY A 47 9.36 -15.08 -4.63
CA GLY A 47 10.46 -15.79 -3.98
C GLY A 47 10.08 -17.26 -3.75
N VAL A 48 11.06 -18.10 -3.47
CA VAL A 48 10.84 -19.51 -3.13
C VAL A 48 10.98 -19.68 -1.63
N GLU A 49 10.18 -20.55 -1.00
CA GLU A 49 10.28 -20.88 0.42
C GLU A 49 11.73 -21.26 0.78
N ARG A 50 12.20 -20.80 1.95
CA ARG A 50 13.58 -20.89 2.45
C ARG A 50 14.62 -20.09 1.65
N GLY A 51 14.25 -19.54 0.51
CA GLY A 51 15.07 -18.63 -0.28
C GLY A 51 15.10 -17.21 0.29
N SER A 52 15.46 -16.27 -0.58
CA SER A 52 15.44 -14.84 -0.31
C SER A 52 14.87 -14.08 -1.49
N LEU A 53 14.35 -12.87 -1.24
CA LEU A 53 13.95 -11.93 -2.27
C LEU A 53 14.41 -10.53 -1.91
N THR A 54 14.52 -9.70 -2.94
CA THR A 54 14.95 -8.32 -2.81
C THR A 54 13.98 -7.40 -3.54
N VAL A 55 13.52 -6.36 -2.85
CA VAL A 55 12.65 -5.32 -3.37
C VAL A 55 13.43 -4.02 -3.44
N ARG A 56 13.55 -3.45 -4.64
CA ARG A 56 14.19 -2.14 -4.84
C ARG A 56 13.13 -1.10 -5.16
N CYS A 57 13.09 -0.04 -4.37
CA CYS A 57 12.17 1.07 -4.55
C CYS A 57 12.95 2.36 -4.81
N ARG A 58 12.63 3.03 -5.92
CA ARG A 58 13.18 4.31 -6.33
C ARG A 58 12.32 5.45 -5.82
N TYR A 59 12.93 6.61 -5.61
CA TYR A 59 12.25 7.81 -5.19
C TYR A 59 12.80 9.05 -5.90
N ASP A 60 11.98 10.09 -5.95
CA ASP A 60 12.34 11.36 -6.57
C ASP A 60 13.38 12.12 -5.72
N PRO A 61 14.16 13.03 -6.33
CA PRO A 61 15.07 13.89 -5.59
C PRO A 61 14.38 14.66 -4.46
N GLY A 62 15.09 14.87 -3.34
CA GLY A 62 14.58 15.58 -2.17
C GLY A 62 14.13 14.66 -1.03
N TYR A 63 14.11 13.34 -1.24
CA TYR A 63 13.76 12.35 -0.22
C TYR A 63 14.95 11.56 0.32
N GLU A 64 16.19 11.93 -0.01
CA GLU A 64 17.41 11.20 0.36
C GLU A 64 17.51 11.00 1.87
N ARG A 65 17.31 12.06 2.67
CA ARG A 65 17.41 12.02 4.14
C ARG A 65 16.13 11.59 4.85
N TYR A 66 15.06 11.31 4.11
CA TYR A 66 13.79 10.89 4.70
C TYR A 66 13.87 9.42 5.12
N VAL A 67 13.12 9.06 6.15
CA VAL A 67 13.06 7.67 6.61
C VAL A 67 12.33 6.83 5.57
N LYS A 68 12.93 5.68 5.21
CA LYS A 68 12.35 4.71 4.28
C LYS A 68 11.72 3.57 5.06
N TRP A 69 10.52 3.17 4.66
CA TRP A 69 9.66 2.27 5.42
C TRP A 69 9.24 1.07 4.58
N TRP A 70 9.22 -0.09 5.22
CA TRP A 70 8.63 -1.31 4.69
C TRP A 70 7.53 -1.78 5.65
N CYS A 71 6.30 -1.87 5.15
CA CYS A 71 5.15 -2.33 5.93
C CYS A 71 4.33 -3.34 5.13
N ARG A 72 3.55 -4.16 5.85
CA ARG A 72 2.82 -5.31 5.31
C ARG A 72 1.31 -5.16 5.51
N GLY A 73 0.52 -5.56 4.53
CA GLY A 73 -0.94 -5.56 4.51
C GLY A 73 -1.52 -4.61 3.45
N ALA A 74 -2.68 -4.98 2.91
CA ALA A 74 -3.33 -4.26 1.81
C ALA A 74 -3.86 -2.85 2.20
N ALA A 75 -4.18 -2.62 3.47
CA ALA A 75 -4.72 -1.34 3.93
C ALA A 75 -3.65 -0.24 3.97
N TRP A 76 -3.78 0.76 3.10
CA TRP A 76 -2.84 1.88 3.02
C TRP A 76 -2.65 2.63 4.36
N ASN A 77 -3.71 2.91 5.11
CA ASN A 77 -3.56 3.69 6.36
C ASN A 77 -3.16 2.85 7.59
N ASN A 78 -3.17 1.52 7.49
CA ASN A 78 -3.01 0.63 8.65
C ASN A 78 -2.18 -0.62 8.33
N CYS A 79 -1.19 -0.49 7.45
CA CYS A 79 -0.26 -1.59 7.21
C CYS A 79 0.57 -1.85 8.47
N ARG A 80 0.84 -3.13 8.75
CA ARG A 80 1.66 -3.57 9.87
C ARG A 80 3.11 -3.18 9.64
N PHE A 81 3.71 -2.49 10.61
CA PHE A 81 5.14 -2.13 10.58
C PHE A 81 6.03 -3.39 10.49
N VAL A 82 7.00 -3.38 9.57
CA VAL A 82 8.03 -4.42 9.47
C VAL A 82 9.39 -3.85 9.86
N ILE A 83 9.88 -2.87 9.10
CA ILE A 83 11.20 -2.26 9.31
C ILE A 83 11.26 -0.86 8.69
N LYS A 84 12.15 -0.01 9.20
CA LYS A 84 12.48 1.30 8.61
C LYS A 84 13.95 1.65 8.75
N THR A 85 14.43 2.56 7.91
CA THR A 85 15.76 3.15 8.05
C THR A 85 15.78 4.19 9.19
N THR A 86 16.91 4.85 9.39
CA THR A 86 17.05 5.99 10.32
C THR A 86 17.13 7.33 9.61
N GLY A 87 16.82 7.39 8.30
CA GLY A 87 17.12 8.55 7.45
C GLY A 87 18.58 8.63 7.01
N SER A 88 19.36 7.57 7.28
CA SER A 88 20.75 7.41 6.84
C SER A 88 20.88 6.18 5.91
N GLU A 89 22.03 6.05 5.26
CA GLU A 89 22.38 4.90 4.40
C GLU A 89 22.83 3.65 5.19
N LYS A 90 22.86 3.72 6.53
CA LYS A 90 23.19 2.56 7.36
C LYS A 90 22.11 1.49 7.21
N GLU A 91 22.54 0.26 6.96
CA GLU A 91 21.62 -0.89 6.92
C GLU A 91 21.00 -1.12 8.31
N VAL A 92 19.69 -1.33 8.32
CA VAL A 92 18.94 -1.76 9.49
C VAL A 92 18.43 -3.17 9.21
N LYS A 93 18.70 -4.11 10.14
CA LYS A 93 18.23 -5.49 10.05
C LYS A 93 17.42 -5.85 11.29
N LYS A 94 16.27 -6.50 11.09
CA LYS A 94 15.39 -7.00 12.16
C LYS A 94 14.92 -8.40 11.78
N GLY A 95 15.43 -9.40 12.48
CA GLY A 95 15.17 -10.81 12.16
C GLY A 95 15.59 -11.13 10.73
N ARG A 96 14.64 -11.64 9.94
CA ARG A 96 14.83 -12.06 8.54
C ARG A 96 14.75 -10.93 7.51
N VAL A 97 14.53 -9.69 7.94
CA VAL A 97 14.32 -8.56 7.01
C VAL A 97 15.39 -7.49 7.25
N SER A 98 16.02 -7.02 6.17
CA SER A 98 16.90 -5.84 6.19
C SER A 98 16.41 -4.75 5.24
N ILE A 99 16.76 -3.51 5.55
CA ILE A 99 16.50 -2.34 4.72
C ILE A 99 17.73 -1.45 4.69
N ARG A 100 18.09 -0.98 3.50
CA ARG A 100 19.20 -0.05 3.29
C ARG A 100 18.84 0.98 2.24
N ASP A 101 19.11 2.24 2.53
CA ASP A 101 18.97 3.32 1.55
C ASP A 101 20.28 3.54 0.79
N ASN A 102 20.16 3.88 -0.49
CA ASN A 102 21.24 4.40 -1.31
C ASN A 102 20.79 5.75 -1.85
N GLN A 103 21.30 6.82 -1.22
CA GLN A 103 20.91 8.20 -1.48
C GLN A 103 21.45 8.70 -2.82
N LYS A 104 22.61 8.17 -3.27
CA LYS A 104 23.19 8.49 -4.57
C LYS A 104 22.31 7.99 -5.72
N ASP A 105 21.83 6.76 -5.61
CA ASP A 105 20.96 6.13 -6.61
C ASP A 105 19.49 6.49 -6.43
N ARG A 106 19.15 7.25 -5.37
CA ARG A 106 17.79 7.55 -4.92
C ARG A 106 16.91 6.31 -4.91
N SER A 107 17.42 5.25 -4.27
CA SER A 107 16.69 4.01 -4.12
C SER A 107 17.04 3.31 -2.84
N PHE A 108 16.04 2.74 -2.17
CA PHE A 108 16.27 1.86 -1.04
C PHE A 108 15.90 0.43 -1.40
N THR A 109 16.57 -0.50 -0.73
CA THR A 109 16.45 -1.92 -0.96
C THR A 109 16.01 -2.59 0.32
N VAL A 110 15.00 -3.44 0.20
CA VAL A 110 14.53 -4.34 1.26
C VAL A 110 14.90 -5.76 0.86
N THR A 111 15.54 -6.50 1.76
CA THR A 111 15.84 -7.91 1.57
C THR A 111 15.08 -8.73 2.60
N MET A 112 14.39 -9.77 2.14
CA MET A 112 13.70 -10.74 2.98
C MET A 112 14.36 -12.10 2.81
N GLU A 113 14.85 -12.68 3.90
CA GLU A 113 15.60 -13.94 3.95
C GLU A 113 14.75 -15.06 4.57
N GLU A 114 15.19 -16.30 4.38
CA GLU A 114 14.54 -17.51 4.93
C GLU A 114 13.01 -17.47 4.76
N LEU A 115 12.59 -17.20 3.53
CA LEU A 115 11.19 -16.93 3.19
C LEU A 115 10.25 -18.05 3.64
N ARG A 116 9.06 -17.68 4.07
CA ARG A 116 8.01 -18.62 4.46
C ARG A 116 6.77 -18.39 3.60
N LEU A 117 5.95 -19.43 3.41
CA LEU A 117 4.72 -19.30 2.62
C LEU A 117 3.79 -18.20 3.15
N ASP A 118 3.75 -18.01 4.47
CA ASP A 118 2.99 -16.96 5.16
C ASP A 118 3.63 -15.57 5.04
N ASP A 119 4.78 -15.41 4.37
CA ASP A 119 5.29 -14.09 3.98
C ASP A 119 4.58 -13.54 2.73
N SER A 120 3.74 -14.33 2.05
CA SER A 120 2.95 -13.83 0.91
C SER A 120 1.90 -12.81 1.37
N ASP A 121 1.95 -11.60 0.81
CA ASP A 121 1.03 -10.49 1.13
C ASP A 121 1.25 -9.31 0.18
N THR A 122 0.43 -8.27 0.32
CA THR A 122 0.77 -6.93 -0.16
C THR A 122 1.71 -6.25 0.82
N TYR A 123 2.79 -5.68 0.31
CA TYR A 123 3.71 -4.83 1.06
C TYR A 123 3.74 -3.44 0.46
N TRP A 124 4.33 -2.48 1.19
CA TRP A 124 4.49 -1.12 0.70
C TRP A 124 5.90 -0.63 0.94
N CYS A 125 6.48 -0.09 -0.12
CA CYS A 125 7.58 0.86 -0.01
C CYS A 125 7.00 2.22 0.38
N ARG A 126 7.56 2.85 1.42
CA ARG A 126 7.09 4.15 1.92
C ARG A 126 8.21 5.11 2.25
N ILE A 127 7.88 6.40 2.24
CA ILE A 127 8.73 7.49 2.72
C ILE A 127 7.92 8.27 3.77
N GLU A 128 8.40 8.25 5.01
CA GLU A 128 7.78 8.95 6.15
C GLU A 128 7.99 10.46 6.00
N ARG A 129 6.90 11.22 6.02
CA ARG A 129 6.93 12.68 5.95
C ARG A 129 5.90 13.29 6.88
N THR A 130 6.03 14.59 7.13
CA THR A 130 4.95 15.37 7.73
C THR A 130 3.80 15.47 6.72
N GLY A 131 2.65 14.86 7.00
CA GLY A 131 1.50 14.78 6.10
C GLY A 131 1.23 13.34 5.61
N PRO A 132 0.46 13.16 4.52
CA PRO A 132 0.22 11.82 3.99
C PRO A 132 1.52 11.22 3.44
N ASP A 133 1.88 10.03 3.91
CA ASP A 133 3.04 9.30 3.40
C ASP A 133 2.94 9.08 1.88
N LEU A 134 4.10 8.95 1.22
CA LEU A 134 4.14 8.39 -0.12
C LEU A 134 4.37 6.90 -0.04
N GLY A 135 3.81 6.17 -0.99
CA GLY A 135 4.15 4.76 -1.11
C GLY A 135 3.70 4.10 -2.38
N ASN A 136 4.31 2.94 -2.60
CA ASN A 136 4.11 2.09 -3.76
C ASN A 136 3.81 0.67 -3.27
N PRO A 137 2.66 0.07 -3.65
CA PRO A 137 2.34 -1.29 -3.27
C PRO A 137 3.20 -2.28 -4.05
N VAL A 138 3.56 -3.37 -3.39
CA VAL A 138 4.34 -4.47 -3.95
C VAL A 138 3.66 -5.77 -3.54
N GLU A 139 3.17 -6.52 -4.51
CA GLU A 139 2.65 -7.87 -4.26
C GLU A 139 3.82 -8.84 -4.07
N VAL A 140 3.87 -9.53 -2.93
CA VAL A 140 4.89 -10.52 -2.62
C VAL A 140 4.23 -11.90 -2.63
N THR A 141 4.73 -12.79 -3.50
CA THR A 141 4.27 -14.18 -3.58
C THR A 141 5.42 -15.13 -3.27
N ILE A 142 5.21 -16.05 -2.33
CA ILE A 142 6.20 -17.08 -1.99
C ILE A 142 5.72 -18.43 -2.53
N ASP A 143 6.50 -18.98 -3.45
CA ASP A 143 6.27 -20.28 -4.05
C ASP A 143 6.87 -21.39 -3.15
N PRO A 144 6.25 -22.58 -3.08
CA PRO A 144 6.79 -23.69 -2.32
C PRO A 144 8.16 -24.12 -2.87
N ALA A 145 9.04 -24.59 -1.98
CA ALA A 145 10.31 -25.17 -2.41
C ALA A 145 10.05 -26.42 -3.27
N PRO A 146 10.83 -26.65 -4.35
CA PRO A 146 10.76 -27.89 -5.10
C PRO A 146 10.94 -29.08 -4.14
N THR A 147 9.92 -29.91 -4.03
CA THR A 147 10.05 -31.15 -3.27
C THR A 147 10.93 -32.06 -4.10
N VAL A 148 12.16 -32.30 -3.65
CA VAL A 148 12.99 -33.36 -4.22
C VAL A 148 12.29 -34.66 -3.85
N SER A 149 11.54 -35.23 -4.79
CA SER A 149 11.00 -36.58 -4.66
C SER A 149 12.18 -37.54 -4.72
N ILE A 150 12.80 -37.81 -3.57
CA ILE A 150 13.70 -38.94 -3.43
C ILE A 150 12.82 -40.18 -3.66
N SER A 151 12.95 -40.79 -4.83
CA SER A 151 12.36 -42.09 -5.12
C SER A 151 13.12 -43.14 -4.32
N THR A 152 12.78 -43.26 -3.04
CA THR A 152 13.18 -44.42 -2.24
C THR A 152 12.48 -45.63 -2.87
N LEU A 153 13.24 -46.54 -3.47
CA LEU A 153 12.78 -47.89 -3.79
C LEU A 153 12.38 -48.56 -2.47
N ALA A 154 11.10 -48.47 -2.13
CA ALA A 154 10.53 -49.11 -0.97
C ALA A 154 10.33 -50.59 -1.28
N THR A 155 11.23 -51.43 -0.78
CA THR A 155 10.98 -52.86 -0.60
C THR A 155 9.74 -53.02 0.27
N SER A 156 8.65 -53.50 -0.34
CA SER A 156 7.38 -53.73 0.33
C SER A 156 7.49 -54.89 1.31
N ASN A 157 7.48 -54.60 2.62
CA ASN A 157 7.07 -55.57 3.62
C ASN A 157 5.72 -55.09 4.18
N ALA A 158 4.67 -55.79 3.77
CA ALA A 158 3.32 -55.63 4.29
C ALA A 158 3.31 -55.98 5.78
N ASN A 159 2.61 -55.16 6.58
CA ASN A 159 1.93 -55.60 7.80
C ASN A 159 0.79 -54.62 8.12
N MET A 160 -0.40 -55.04 7.67
CA MET A 160 -1.73 -54.91 8.25
C MET A 160 -1.82 -54.08 9.56
N PHE A 161 -2.49 -52.92 9.50
CA PHE A 161 -3.16 -52.34 10.67
C PHE A 161 -4.48 -51.68 10.27
N THR A 162 -5.50 -52.06 11.02
CA THR A 162 -6.93 -51.88 10.82
C THR A 162 -7.38 -50.45 11.07
N ALA A 163 -8.24 -49.91 10.20
CA ALA A 163 -8.94 -48.65 10.43
C ALA A 163 -10.13 -48.83 11.40
N PRO A 164 -10.47 -47.80 12.18
CA PRO A 164 -11.85 -47.54 12.56
C PRO A 164 -12.36 -46.24 11.90
N VAL A 165 -13.59 -46.31 11.40
CA VAL A 165 -14.35 -45.24 10.75
C VAL A 165 -15.31 -44.60 11.76
N ALA A 166 -15.48 -43.27 11.61
CA ALA A 166 -16.59 -42.39 12.05
C ALA A 166 -16.65 -41.99 13.55
N PRO A 167 -17.18 -40.79 13.90
CA PRO A 167 -18.17 -39.99 13.15
C PRO A 167 -17.84 -38.51 12.87
N LYS A 168 -18.55 -37.96 11.88
CA LYS A 168 -18.77 -36.53 11.63
C LYS A 168 -19.46 -35.89 12.83
N GLU A 169 -18.93 -34.76 13.30
CA GLU A 169 -19.68 -33.79 14.09
C GLU A 169 -19.83 -32.50 13.27
N ASN A 170 -21.06 -32.04 13.20
CA ASN A 170 -21.54 -30.85 12.50
C ASN A 170 -22.24 -29.98 13.55
N GLN A 171 -22.33 -28.67 13.31
CA GLN A 171 -22.88 -27.59 14.17
C GLN A 171 -21.82 -26.96 15.09
N GLY A 172 -21.63 -25.64 15.20
CA GLY A 172 -22.26 -24.43 14.69
C GLY A 172 -21.26 -23.28 15.00
N GLN A 173 -21.24 -22.09 14.41
CA GLN A 173 -22.28 -21.11 14.17
C GLN A 173 -21.70 -20.03 13.23
N LEU A 174 -22.53 -19.50 12.33
CA LEU A 174 -22.29 -18.40 11.38
C LEU A 174 -21.40 -17.23 11.89
N PRO A 175 -20.46 -16.69 11.07
CA PRO A 175 -19.83 -15.39 11.34
C PRO A 175 -20.76 -14.19 11.09
N LEU A 176 -22.02 -14.43 10.67
CA LEU A 176 -23.02 -13.39 10.43
C LEU A 176 -23.62 -12.82 11.72
N LEU A 177 -23.63 -13.55 12.83
CA LEU A 177 -24.20 -13.02 14.08
C LEU A 177 -23.35 -11.87 14.63
N GLY A 178 -22.02 -11.92 14.47
CA GLY A 178 -21.14 -10.82 14.87
C GLY A 178 -21.40 -9.55 14.06
N SER A 179 -21.56 -9.68 12.75
CA SER A 179 -21.84 -8.53 11.86
C SER A 179 -23.24 -7.94 12.10
N VAL A 180 -24.28 -8.78 12.20
CA VAL A 180 -25.66 -8.31 12.44
C VAL A 180 -25.82 -7.76 13.87
N HIS A 181 -25.22 -8.40 14.87
CA HIS A 181 -25.24 -7.90 16.25
C HIS A 181 -24.49 -6.57 16.37
N PHE A 182 -23.34 -6.42 15.69
CA PHE A 182 -22.62 -5.16 15.63
C PHE A 182 -23.42 -4.07 14.90
N LEU A 183 -24.04 -4.38 13.76
CA LEU A 183 -24.95 -3.45 13.07
C LEU A 183 -26.10 -3.03 13.99
N LEU A 184 -26.78 -3.97 14.64
CA LEU A 184 -27.90 -3.69 15.54
C LEU A 184 -27.48 -2.78 16.71
N LEU A 185 -26.30 -3.03 17.30
CA LEU A 185 -25.76 -2.19 18.37
C LEU A 185 -25.48 -0.75 17.91
N VAL A 186 -24.95 -0.58 16.70
CA VAL A 186 -24.70 0.74 16.10
C VAL A 186 -26.02 1.44 15.76
N PHE A 187 -26.95 0.75 15.08
CA PHE A 187 -28.25 1.32 14.69
C PHE A 187 -29.16 1.62 15.87
N LEU A 188 -29.05 0.90 16.99
CA LEU A 188 -29.84 1.20 18.20
C LEU A 188 -29.20 2.30 19.04
N LYS A 189 -27.88 2.25 19.25
CA LYS A 189 -27.19 3.22 20.12
C LYS A 189 -26.99 4.58 19.46
N MET A 190 -26.75 4.65 18.16
CA MET A 190 -26.49 5.93 17.47
C MET A 190 -27.69 6.89 17.47
N PRO A 191 -28.93 6.46 17.16
CA PRO A 191 -30.11 7.33 17.27
C PRO A 191 -30.41 7.73 18.72
N LEU A 192 -30.15 6.84 19.68
CA LEU A 192 -30.35 7.13 21.09
C LEU A 192 -29.40 8.25 21.55
N LEU A 193 -28.11 8.16 21.19
CA LEU A 193 -27.10 9.15 21.54
C LEU A 193 -27.33 10.48 20.82
N LEU A 194 -27.68 10.45 19.52
CA LEU A 194 -28.03 11.65 18.76
C LEU A 194 -29.31 12.30 19.27
N GLY A 195 -30.32 11.52 19.67
CA GLY A 195 -31.55 12.01 20.27
C GLY A 195 -31.30 12.66 21.63
N MET A 196 -30.48 12.05 22.49
CA MET A 196 -30.09 12.64 23.77
C MET A 196 -29.28 13.92 23.60
N LEU A 197 -28.31 13.95 22.67
CA LEU A 197 -27.54 15.15 22.37
C LEU A 197 -28.43 16.26 21.78
N GLY A 198 -29.37 15.89 20.91
CA GLY A 198 -30.38 16.80 20.36
C GLY A 198 -31.29 17.37 21.43
N ALA A 199 -31.77 16.56 22.36
CA ALA A 199 -32.60 16.99 23.49
C ALA A 199 -31.83 17.93 24.43
N VAL A 200 -30.57 17.62 24.75
CA VAL A 200 -29.70 18.50 25.56
C VAL A 200 -29.48 19.84 24.86
N LEU A 201 -29.20 19.83 23.56
CA LEU A 201 -29.04 21.05 22.77
C LEU A 201 -30.35 21.84 22.64
N TRP A 202 -31.49 21.16 22.58
CA TRP A 202 -32.81 21.81 22.52
C TRP A 202 -33.14 22.52 23.83
N VAL A 203 -32.92 21.85 24.97
CA VAL A 203 -33.14 22.41 26.30
C VAL A 203 -32.15 23.55 26.58
N ASN A 204 -30.96 23.50 26.00
CA ASN A 204 -29.92 24.51 26.20
C ASN A 204 -29.90 25.62 25.13
N ARG A 205 -30.92 25.72 24.27
CA ARG A 205 -31.05 26.88 23.36
C ARG A 205 -31.65 28.07 24.12
N PRO A 206 -30.93 29.21 24.26
CA PRO A 206 -31.51 30.42 24.83
C PRO A 206 -32.62 30.92 23.90
N LEU A 207 -33.82 31.14 24.43
CA LEU A 207 -34.90 31.80 23.70
C LEU A 207 -34.44 33.22 23.33
N ARG A 208 -34.02 33.42 22.08
CA ARG A 208 -33.82 34.77 21.54
C ARG A 208 -35.20 35.34 21.21
N SER A 209 -35.81 35.98 22.21
CA SER A 209 -37.04 36.74 22.04
C SER A 209 -36.79 37.90 21.07
N SER A 210 -37.61 37.94 20.02
CA SER A 210 -37.76 39.08 19.12
C SER A 210 -38.59 40.14 19.84
N GLY A 211 -38.07 41.35 20.01
CA GLY A 211 -38.79 42.47 20.59
C GLY A 211 -38.18 43.79 20.11
N GLY A 212 -38.96 44.52 19.31
CA GLY A 212 -38.54 45.75 18.64
C GLY A 212 -38.30 46.94 19.56
N ASN A 213 -37.58 47.92 19.01
CA ASN A 213 -37.48 49.31 19.49
C ASN A 213 -38.88 49.98 19.34
N PRO A 214 -39.30 50.97 20.16
CA PRO A 214 -38.69 52.31 20.11
C PRO A 214 -38.57 53.06 21.47
N GLU A 215 -37.61 54.01 21.49
CA GLU A 215 -37.75 55.40 21.97
C GLU A 215 -38.13 55.68 23.45
N LYS A 216 -37.22 56.36 24.19
CA LYS A 216 -37.48 57.69 24.77
C LYS A 216 -36.27 58.28 25.52
N ASN A 217 -35.93 59.49 25.08
CA ASN A 217 -35.27 60.64 25.70
C ASN A 217 -35.09 60.60 27.23
N GLN A 218 -33.87 60.89 27.71
CA GLN A 218 -33.49 62.19 28.34
C GLN A 218 -31.98 62.20 28.60
#